data_AF-A0A3R9NXU1-F1
#
_entry.id   AF-A0A3R9NXU1-F1
#
_cell.length_a   1.000
_cell.length_b   1.000
_cell.length_c   1.000
_cell.angle_alpha   90.00
_cell.angle_beta   90.00
_cell.angle_gamma   90.00
#
_symmetry.space_group_name_H-M   'P 1'
#
loop_
_entity.id
_entity.type
_entity.pdbx_description
1 polymer ?
#
loop_
_entity_poly.entity_id
_entity_poly.type
_entity_poly.pdbx_seq_one_letter_code
_entity_poly.pdbx_strand_id
1 'polypeptide(L)'
;MIERRLKILILIFLWIATLEDTFLFLMAWFAPDLWFKVFHASVPAGLEVAFLRRSAGQWAAFALAQAITLWRWQKQPVWLPITAGIRFSDLFTDISYILAAPSLTPIGWMLLLPPPLLNLIGVIILLRGYKQIQNSTQK
;
A
#
# COMPACT_ATOMS: atom_id res chain seq x y z
N MET A 1 0.58 13.77 23.28
CA MET A 1 1.88 13.28 22.78
C MET A 1 1.73 11.81 22.37
N ILE A 2 2.20 11.42 21.18
CA ILE A 2 2.08 10.03 20.69
C ILE A 2 3.08 9.12 21.41
N GLU A 3 2.72 7.85 21.64
CA GLU A 3 3.61 6.87 22.23
C GLU A 3 4.79 6.59 21.29
N ARG A 4 6.02 6.51 21.83
CA ARG A 4 7.23 6.29 21.05
C ARG A 4 7.16 5.03 20.20
N ARG A 5 6.63 3.93 20.74
CA ARG A 5 6.47 2.66 20.02
C ARG A 5 5.51 2.81 18.84
N LEU A 6 4.35 3.42 19.06
CA LEU A 6 3.36 3.65 18.01
C LEU A 6 3.91 4.57 16.90
N LYS A 7 4.66 5.62 17.28
CA LYS A 7 5.34 6.48 16.31
C LYS A 7 6.33 5.70 15.43
N ILE A 8 7.13 4.81 16.02
CA ILE A 8 8.06 3.96 15.27
C ILE A 8 7.31 3.04 14.31
N LEU A 9 6.24 2.38 14.77
CA LEU A 9 5.41 1.51 13.92
C LEU A 9 4.80 2.26 12.74
N ILE A 10 4.27 3.47 12.97
CA ILE A 10 3.73 4.32 11.89
C ILE A 10 4.82 4.65 10.87
N LEU A 11 6.02 5.03 11.31
CA LEU A 11 7.11 5.37 10.40
C LEU A 11 7.59 4.16 9.60
N ILE A 12 7.78 3.01 10.25
CA ILE A 12 8.18 1.77 9.58
C ILE A 12 7.14 1.40 8.52
N PHE A 13 5.86 1.38 8.89
CA PHE A 13 4.78 1.06 7.96
C PHE A 13 4.76 2.01 6.76
N LEU A 14 4.77 3.32 7.01
CA LEU A 14 4.70 4.30 5.93
C LEU A 14 5.90 4.22 4.99
N TRP A 15 7.12 3.99 5.50
CA TRP A 15 8.30 3.82 4.66
C TRP A 15 8.22 2.55 3.82
N ILE A 16 7.88 1.41 4.43
CA ILE A 16 7.76 0.14 3.71
C ILE A 16 6.70 0.25 2.61
N ALA A 17 5.50 0.71 2.95
CA ALA A 17 4.40 0.78 1.99
C ALA A 17 4.63 1.86 0.90
N THR A 18 5.35 2.95 1.20
CA THR A 18 5.79 3.90 0.16
C THR A 18 6.77 3.25 -0.82
N LEU A 19 7.76 2.50 -0.31
CA LEU A 19 8.76 1.81 -1.15
C LEU A 19 8.11 0.71 -1.99
N GLU A 20 7.22 -0.07 -1.39
CA GLU A 20 6.45 -1.10 -2.05
C GLU A 20 5.62 -0.54 -3.21
N ASP A 21 4.77 0.45 -2.95
CA ASP A 21 3.93 1.05 -4.01
C ASP A 21 4.76 1.72 -5.10
N THR A 22 5.88 2.33 -4.74
CA THR A 22 6.81 2.90 -5.73
C THR A 22 7.40 1.79 -6.61
N PHE A 23 7.82 0.68 -6.00
CA PHE A 23 8.37 -0.46 -6.74
C PHE A 23 7.32 -1.10 -7.66
N LEU A 24 6.11 -1.35 -7.15
CA LEU A 24 5.00 -1.90 -7.92
C LEU A 24 4.63 -0.98 -9.09
N PHE A 25 4.52 0.33 -8.85
CA PHE A 25 4.30 1.32 -9.89
C PHE A 25 5.37 1.23 -10.99
N LEU A 26 6.65 1.30 -10.62
CA LEU A 26 7.75 1.31 -11.60
C LEU A 26 7.76 0.01 -12.41
N MET A 27 7.63 -1.14 -11.76
CA MET A 27 7.63 -2.43 -12.42
C MET A 27 6.43 -2.59 -13.36
N ALA A 28 5.22 -2.30 -12.88
CA ALA A 28 3.98 -2.44 -13.65
C ALA A 28 3.87 -1.45 -14.81
N TRP A 29 4.43 -0.24 -14.66
CA TRP A 29 4.38 0.79 -15.70
C TRP A 29 5.42 0.54 -16.80
N PHE A 30 6.68 0.34 -16.40
CA PHE A 30 7.83 0.29 -17.32
C PHE A 30 8.21 -1.12 -17.76
N ALA A 31 7.94 -2.15 -16.97
CA ALA A 31 8.34 -3.53 -17.25
C ALA A 31 7.18 -4.54 -17.07
N PRO A 32 6.05 -4.37 -17.78
CA PRO A 32 4.88 -5.24 -17.63
C PRO A 32 5.19 -6.72 -17.94
N ASP A 33 6.06 -7.01 -18.92
CA ASP A 33 6.44 -8.40 -19.22
C ASP A 33 7.17 -9.06 -18.06
N LEU A 34 7.99 -8.29 -17.33
CA LEU A 34 8.65 -8.76 -16.12
C LEU A 34 7.62 -9.05 -15.02
N TRP A 35 6.60 -8.21 -14.87
CA TRP A 35 5.50 -8.43 -13.94
C TRP A 35 4.82 -9.78 -14.17
N PHE A 36 4.36 -10.05 -15.40
CA PHE A 36 3.66 -11.30 -15.72
C PHE A 36 4.57 -12.51 -15.58
N LYS A 37 5.85 -12.40 -15.98
CA LYS A 37 6.82 -13.48 -15.81
C LYS A 37 7.10 -13.81 -14.35
N VAL A 38 7.29 -12.79 -13.50
CA VAL A 38 7.62 -12.97 -12.08
C VAL A 38 6.40 -13.44 -11.30
N PHE A 39 5.23 -12.85 -11.51
CA PHE A 39 4.06 -13.06 -10.65
C PHE A 39 3.05 -14.08 -11.18
N HIS A 40 2.93 -14.26 -12.50
CA HIS A 40 1.86 -15.10 -13.08
C HIS A 40 2.33 -16.30 -13.91
N ALA A 41 3.63 -16.42 -14.20
CA ALA A 41 4.18 -17.41 -15.13
C ALA A 41 3.41 -17.44 -16.47
N SER A 42 2.94 -16.28 -16.92
CA SER A 42 2.13 -16.12 -18.13
C SER A 42 2.68 -15.02 -19.03
N VAL A 43 2.24 -15.02 -20.28
CA VAL A 43 2.48 -13.93 -21.23
C VAL A 43 1.15 -13.19 -21.38
N PRO A 44 1.12 -11.86 -21.20
CA PRO A 44 -0.13 -11.11 -21.34
C PRO A 44 -0.65 -11.18 -22.78
N ALA A 45 -1.96 -11.39 -22.96
CA ALA A 45 -2.57 -11.54 -24.28
C ALA A 45 -3.88 -10.74 -24.36
N GLY A 46 -3.77 -9.43 -24.57
CA GLY A 46 -4.93 -8.54 -24.68
C GLY A 46 -4.82 -7.30 -23.79
N LEU A 47 -5.85 -7.07 -22.96
CA LEU A 47 -6.00 -5.85 -22.15
C LEU A 47 -5.22 -5.89 -20.81
N GLU A 48 -4.57 -7.00 -20.48
CA GLU A 48 -3.90 -7.21 -19.19
C GLU A 48 -2.80 -6.18 -18.95
N VAL A 49 -2.03 -5.80 -19.98
CA VAL A 49 -1.01 -4.74 -19.86
C VAL A 49 -1.66 -3.37 -19.62
N ALA A 50 -2.79 -3.09 -20.27
CA ALA A 50 -3.50 -1.83 -20.08
C ALA A 50 -4.10 -1.75 -18.66
N PHE A 51 -4.69 -2.83 -18.16
CA PHE A 51 -5.18 -2.91 -16.79
C PHE A 51 -4.04 -2.84 -15.76
N LEU A 52 -2.92 -3.51 -16.02
CA LEU A 52 -1.74 -3.43 -15.15
C LEU A 52 -1.21 -1.99 -15.05
N ARG A 53 -1.10 -1.28 -16.17
CA ARG A 53 -0.69 0.14 -16.17
C ARG A 53 -1.71 1.04 -15.48
N ARG A 54 -3.00 0.74 -15.59
CA ARG A 54 -4.03 1.44 -14.82
C ARG A 54 -3.85 1.23 -13.32
N SER A 55 -3.59 -0.01 -12.87
CA SER A 55 -3.26 -0.32 -11.47
C SER A 55 -1.96 0.34 -11.02
N ALA A 56 -0.96 0.46 -11.90
CA ALA A 56 0.25 1.21 -11.63
C ALA A 56 -0.02 2.69 -11.33
N GLY A 57 -0.99 3.31 -12.01
CA GLY A 57 -1.47 4.66 -11.66
C GLY A 57 -2.03 4.75 -10.24
N GLN A 58 -2.72 3.70 -9.76
CA GLN A 58 -3.19 3.62 -8.38
C GLN A 58 -2.01 3.52 -7.41
N TRP A 59 -1.04 2.62 -7.64
CA TRP A 59 0.16 2.53 -6.81
C TRP A 59 0.96 3.84 -6.78
N ALA A 60 1.03 4.58 -7.89
CA ALA A 60 1.66 5.91 -7.90
C ALA A 60 0.95 6.92 -6.99
N ALA A 61 -0.39 6.98 -7.05
CA ALA A 61 -1.18 7.86 -6.18
C ALA A 61 -1.03 7.48 -4.70
N PHE A 62 -0.95 6.18 -4.44
CA PHE A 62 -0.75 5.59 -3.13
C PHE A 62 0.62 5.92 -2.55
N ALA A 63 1.71 5.74 -3.31
CA ALA A 63 3.05 6.15 -2.92
C ALA A 63 3.12 7.65 -2.59
N LEU A 64 2.48 8.50 -3.43
CA LEU A 64 2.43 9.94 -3.21
C LEU A 64 1.72 10.30 -1.90
N ALA A 65 0.53 9.76 -1.65
CA ALA A 65 -0.23 10.07 -0.44
C ALA A 65 0.52 9.65 0.85
N GLN A 66 1.21 8.52 0.81
CA GLN A 66 2.03 8.06 1.92
C GLN A 66 3.28 8.91 2.12
N ALA A 67 3.95 9.34 1.05
CA ALA A 67 5.07 10.26 1.12
C ALA A 67 4.65 11.62 1.71
N ILE A 68 3.48 12.14 1.30
CA ILE A 68 2.89 13.34 1.91
C ILE A 68 2.61 13.09 3.40
N THR A 69 2.07 11.91 3.74
CA THR A 69 1.80 11.55 5.12
C THR A 69 3.07 11.52 5.94
N LEU A 70 4.14 10.84 5.49
CA LEU A 70 5.46 10.81 6.11
C LEU A 70 5.97 12.21 6.44
N TRP A 71 5.78 13.15 5.52
CA TRP A 71 6.25 14.53 5.68
C TRP A 71 5.34 15.37 6.61
N ARG A 72 4.03 15.23 6.50
CA ARG A 72 3.07 16.19 7.06
C ARG A 72 2.39 15.73 8.34
N TRP A 73 2.37 14.44 8.66
CA TRP A 73 1.53 13.90 9.74
C TRP A 73 1.80 14.50 11.13
N GLN A 74 3.04 14.91 11.42
CA GLN A 74 3.37 15.52 12.71
C GLN A 74 2.79 16.93 12.88
N LYS A 75 2.63 17.67 11.78
CA LYS A 75 2.04 19.03 11.77
C LYS A 75 0.55 19.01 11.43
N GLN A 76 0.12 18.05 10.62
CA GLN A 76 -1.25 17.88 10.13
C GLN A 76 -1.65 16.41 10.30
N PRO A 77 -2.12 16.01 11.50
CA PRO A 77 -2.40 14.61 11.83
C PRO A 77 -3.47 13.96 10.94
N VAL A 78 -4.32 14.74 10.27
CA VAL A 78 -5.36 14.28 9.35
C VAL A 78 -4.82 13.42 8.20
N TRP A 79 -3.53 13.53 7.86
CA TRP A 79 -2.91 12.67 6.86
C TRP A 79 -2.85 11.18 7.28
N LEU A 80 -2.87 10.88 8.59
CA LEU A 80 -2.94 9.51 9.09
C LEU A 80 -4.25 8.80 8.71
N PRO A 81 -5.46 9.33 9.01
CA PRO A 81 -6.70 8.70 8.57
C PRO A 81 -6.90 8.74 7.05
N ILE A 82 -6.39 9.75 6.33
CA ILE A 82 -6.39 9.75 4.85
C ILE A 82 -5.64 8.54 4.32
N THR A 83 -4.40 8.32 4.77
CA THR A 83 -3.61 7.17 4.34
C THR A 83 -4.21 5.85 4.83
N ALA A 84 -4.83 5.82 6.01
CA ALA A 84 -5.56 4.64 6.46
C ALA A 84 -6.72 4.31 5.51
N GLY A 85 -7.49 5.29 5.04
CA GLY A 85 -8.54 5.07 4.04
C GLY A 85 -7.99 4.49 2.72
N ILE A 86 -6.84 4.99 2.26
CA ILE A 86 -6.14 4.46 1.08
C ILE A 86 -5.74 2.99 1.30
N ARG A 87 -5.07 2.67 2.41
CA ARG A 87 -4.64 1.29 2.71
C ARG A 87 -5.83 0.34 2.87
N PHE A 88 -6.94 0.84 3.43
CA PHE A 88 -8.17 0.07 3.54
C PHE A 88 -8.81 -0.22 2.18
N SER A 89 -8.74 0.72 1.23
CA SER A 89 -9.19 0.45 -0.14
C SER A 89 -8.29 -0.56 -0.87
N ASP A 90 -6.99 -0.50 -0.61
CA ASP A 90 -6.00 -1.38 -1.24
C ASP A 90 -6.11 -2.82 -0.72
N LEU A 91 -6.42 -3.01 0.57
CA LEU A 91 -6.78 -4.32 1.15
C LEU A 91 -7.80 -5.09 0.28
N PHE A 92 -8.87 -4.43 -0.16
CA PHE A 92 -9.87 -5.07 -1.01
C PHE A 92 -9.37 -5.30 -2.43
N THR A 93 -8.53 -4.39 -2.94
CA THR A 93 -7.87 -4.56 -4.24
C THR A 93 -7.00 -5.82 -4.21
N ASP A 94 -6.16 -5.98 -3.20
CA ASP A 94 -5.27 -7.15 -3.04
C ASP A 94 -6.07 -8.45 -2.91
N ILE A 95 -7.10 -8.47 -2.05
CA ILE A 95 -7.94 -9.67 -1.90
C ILE A 95 -8.61 -10.03 -3.23
N SER A 96 -9.21 -9.05 -3.90
CA SER A 96 -9.87 -9.28 -5.19
C SER A 96 -8.88 -9.75 -6.25
N TYR A 97 -7.65 -9.22 -6.24
CA TYR A 97 -6.59 -9.60 -7.15
C TYR A 97 -6.17 -11.06 -6.95
N ILE A 98 -5.90 -11.47 -5.72
CA ILE A 98 -5.48 -12.85 -5.40
C ILE A 98 -6.59 -13.84 -5.76
N LEU A 99 -7.85 -13.50 -5.48
CA LEU A 99 -8.99 -14.37 -5.79
C LEU A 99 -9.26 -14.47 -7.30
N ALA A 100 -8.99 -13.39 -8.06
CA ALA A 100 -9.21 -13.36 -9.50
C ALA A 100 -7.99 -13.84 -10.31
N ALA A 101 -6.80 -13.93 -9.70
CA ALA A 101 -5.59 -14.36 -10.38
C ALA A 101 -5.70 -15.86 -10.74
N PRO A 102 -5.68 -16.23 -12.03
CA PRO A 102 -5.87 -17.62 -12.46
C PRO A 102 -4.71 -18.52 -12.06
N SER A 103 -3.51 -17.97 -11.99
CA SER A 103 -2.31 -18.63 -11.48
C SER A 103 -1.33 -17.59 -10.95
N LEU A 104 -0.69 -17.91 -9.83
CA LEU A 104 0.43 -17.18 -9.27
C LEU A 104 1.66 -18.09 -9.19
N THR A 105 2.83 -17.53 -9.44
CA THR A 105 4.09 -18.22 -9.16
C THR A 105 4.31 -18.34 -7.65
N PRO A 106 5.24 -19.18 -7.16
CA PRO A 106 5.61 -19.20 -5.75
C PRO A 106 6.07 -17.82 -5.24
N ILE A 107 6.78 -17.06 -6.08
CA ILE A 107 7.21 -15.69 -5.76
C ILE A 107 5.98 -14.76 -5.68
N GLY A 108 5.02 -14.90 -6.59
CA GLY A 108 3.76 -14.17 -6.55
C GLY A 108 2.96 -14.45 -5.29
N TRP A 109 2.83 -15.71 -4.88
CA TRP A 109 2.21 -16.04 -3.60
C TRP A 109 2.95 -15.40 -2.43
N MET A 110 4.27 -15.49 -2.40
CA MET A 110 5.07 -14.97 -1.29
C MET A 110 4.98 -13.44 -1.18
N LEU A 111 4.94 -12.71 -2.30
CA LEU A 111 4.99 -11.26 -2.32
C LEU A 111 3.61 -10.58 -2.36
N LEU A 112 2.59 -11.23 -2.92
CA LEU A 112 1.26 -10.62 -3.09
C LEU A 112 0.25 -11.08 -2.03
N LEU A 113 0.51 -12.16 -1.29
CA LEU A 113 -0.37 -12.61 -0.19
C LEU A 113 -0.22 -11.79 1.11
N PRO A 114 0.98 -11.34 1.52
CA PRO A 114 1.12 -10.53 2.73
C PRO A 114 0.48 -9.12 2.70
N PRO A 115 0.52 -8.35 1.59
CA PRO A 115 -0.01 -6.99 1.52
C PRO A 115 -1.43 -6.78 2.08
N PRO A 116 -2.44 -7.64 1.82
CA PRO A 116 -3.76 -7.48 2.45
C PRO A 116 -3.68 -7.37 3.98
N LEU A 117 -2.97 -8.29 4.63
CA LEU A 117 -2.84 -8.30 6.09
C LEU A 117 -2.05 -7.08 6.58
N LEU A 118 -0.97 -6.72 5.89
CA LEU A 118 -0.14 -5.58 6.23
C LEU A 118 -0.91 -4.26 6.07
N ASN A 119 -1.72 -4.13 5.03
CA ASN A 119 -2.62 -3.01 4.80
C ASN A 119 -3.60 -2.85 5.97
N LEU A 120 -4.23 -3.93 6.43
CA LEU A 120 -5.12 -3.90 7.59
C LEU A 120 -4.40 -3.50 8.89
N ILE A 121 -3.20 -4.05 9.14
CA ILE A 121 -2.38 -3.66 10.29
C ILE A 121 -2.05 -2.15 10.22
N GLY A 122 -1.66 -1.68 9.03
CA GLY A 122 -1.42 -0.28 8.71
C GLY A 122 -2.59 0.64 9.07
N VAL A 123 -3.79 0.28 8.64
CA VAL A 123 -5.03 1.00 8.97
C VAL A 123 -5.18 1.17 10.49
N ILE A 124 -5.02 0.07 11.24
CA ILE A 124 -5.19 0.08 12.69
C ILE A 124 -4.18 1.00 13.37
N ILE A 125 -2.89 0.91 13.01
CA ILE A 125 -1.84 1.72 13.65
C ILE A 125 -1.97 3.20 13.30
N LEU A 126 -2.35 3.54 12.06
CA LEU A 126 -2.52 4.94 11.64
C LEU A 126 -3.70 5.59 12.35
N LEU A 127 -4.85 4.90 12.42
CA LEU A 127 -6.03 5.39 13.14
C LEU A 127 -5.80 5.51 14.64
N ARG A 128 -5.09 4.55 15.25
CA ARG A 128 -4.66 4.65 16.65
C ARG A 128 -3.77 5.86 16.88
N GLY A 129 -2.80 6.10 15.99
CA GLY A 129 -1.92 7.28 16.04
C GLY A 129 -2.70 8.59 16.00
N TYR A 130 -3.65 8.69 15.07
CA TYR A 130 -4.52 9.85 14.96
C TYR A 130 -5.35 10.10 16.22
N LYS A 131 -6.01 9.06 16.75
CA LYS A 131 -6.82 9.15 17.96
C LYS A 131 -6.01 9.59 19.17
N GLN A 132 -4.79 9.07 19.33
CA GLN A 132 -3.92 9.46 20.44
C GLN A 132 -3.51 10.94 20.36
N ILE A 133 -3.26 11.45 19.15
CA ILE A 133 -2.94 12.87 18.96
C ILE A 133 -4.15 13.74 19.31
N GLN A 134 -5.34 13.43 18.79
CA GLN A 134 -6.58 14.18 19.07
C GLN A 134 -6.88 14.26 20.57
N ASN A 135 -6.84 13.12 21.27
CA ASN A 135 -7.07 13.06 22.72
C ASN A 135 -6.05 13.85 23.54
N SER A 136 -4.87 14.12 22.99
CA SER A 136 -3.84 14.92 23.66
C SER A 136 -4.02 16.42 23.47
N THR A 137 -4.76 16.85 22.44
CA THR A 137 -5.02 18.27 22.14
C THR A 137 -6.28 18.78 22.85
N GLN A 138 -7.16 17.87 23.27
CA GLN A 138 -8.39 18.17 24.03
C GLN A 138 -8.19 18.19 25.55
N LYS A 139 -6.98 17.87 26.03
CA LYS A 139 -6.57 17.95 27.44
C LYS A 139 -5.68 19.16 27.63
#